data_AF-A0A4P9YXK9-F1
#
_entry.id   AF-A0A4P9YXK9-F1
#
_cell.length_a   1.000
_cell.length_b   1.000
_cell.length_c   1.000
_cell.angle_alpha   90.00
_cell.angle_beta   90.00
_cell.angle_gamma   90.00
#
_symmetry.space_group_name_H-M   'P 1'
#
loop_
_entity.id
_entity.type
_entity.pdbx_description
1 polymer ?
#
loop_
_entity_poly.entity_id
_entity_poly.type
_entity_poly.pdbx_seq_one_letter_code
_entity_poly.pdbx_strand_id
1 'polypeptide(L)' 'DRRIRINELGKLVSQLPVANYILLRTLIAHLIRIVRKSDINKMTIRNVGIVFSPTLNIPAGVFALFMAQFDYIFFVDAD' A
#
# COMPACT_ATOMS: atom_id res chain seq x y z
N ASP A 1 -8.84 -17.66 -0.79
CA ASP A 1 -7.96 -16.79 -1.60
C ASP A 1 -7.52 -15.45 -1.02
N ARG A 2 -8.42 -14.51 -0.64
CA ARG A 2 -8.00 -13.14 -0.26
C ARG A 2 -6.98 -13.10 0.90
N ARG A 3 -7.23 -13.85 1.97
CA ARG A 3 -6.34 -13.93 3.13
C ARG A 3 -4.98 -14.54 2.79
N ILE A 4 -4.93 -15.53 1.90
CA ILE A 4 -3.68 -16.10 1.38
C ILE A 4 -2.88 -15.02 0.65
N ARG A 5 -3.52 -14.25 -0.24
CA ARG A 5 -2.85 -13.15 -0.96
C ARG A 5 -2.29 -12.08 -0.01
N ILE A 6 -3.03 -11.72 1.03
CA ILE A 6 -2.56 -10.75 2.04
C ILE A 6 -1.36 -11.31 2.80
N ASN A 7 -1.40 -12.58 3.21
CA ASN A 7 -0.30 -13.24 3.90
C ASN A 7 0.97 -13.34 3.04
N GLU A 8 0.83 -13.77 1.79
CA GLU A 8 1.96 -13.85 0.86
C GLU A 8 2.52 -12.46 0.54
N LEU A 9 1.66 -11.45 0.42
CA LEU A 9 2.10 -10.07 0.21
C LEU A 9 2.90 -9.53 1.40
N GLY A 10 2.46 -9.79 2.64
CA GLY A 10 3.22 -9.45 3.84
C GLY A 10 4.58 -10.13 3.90
N LYS A 11 4.66 -11.42 3.53
CA LYS A 11 5.94 -12.14 3.42
C LYS A 11 6.87 -11.58 2.34
N LEU A 12 6.34 -11.19 1.19
CA LEU A 12 7.15 -10.59 0.12
C LEU A 12 7.67 -9.21 0.52
N VAL A 13 6.82 -8.41 1.19
CA VAL A 13 7.21 -7.09 1.70
C VAL A 13 8.31 -7.21 2.76
N SER A 14 8.27 -8.22 3.64
CA SER A 14 9.33 -8.43 4.63
C SER A 14 10.66 -8.89 4.03
N GLN A 15 10.67 -9.36 2.78
CA GLN A 15 11.88 -9.75 2.05
C GLN A 15 12.50 -8.59 1.24
N LEU A 16 11.85 -7.43 1.17
CA LEU A 16 12.40 -6.27 0.48
C LEU A 16 13.69 -5.79 1.18
N PRO A 17 14.69 -5.30 0.42
CA PRO A 17 15.79 -4.56 1.02
C PRO A 17 15.27 -3.42 1.89
N VAL A 18 15.93 -3.15 3.02
CA VAL A 18 15.48 -2.19 4.04
C VAL A 18 15.10 -0.84 3.44
N ALA A 19 15.91 -0.32 2.51
CA ALA A 19 15.64 0.95 1.83
C ALA A 19 14.31 0.94 1.04
N ASN A 20 14.05 -0.15 0.31
CA ASN A 20 12.82 -0.32 -0.47
C ASN A 20 11.59 -0.50 0.44
N TYR A 21 11.72 -1.27 1.51
CA TYR A 21 10.67 -1.43 2.51
C TYR A 21 10.28 -0.09 3.13
N ILE A 22 11.27 0.68 3.62
CA ILE A 22 11.03 2.00 4.24
C ILE A 22 10.35 2.93 3.25
N LEU A 23 10.89 3.05 2.03
CA LEU A 23 10.32 3.90 0.99
C LEU A 23 8.86 3.53 0.70
N LEU A 24 8.59 2.25 0.45
CA LEU A 24 7.25 1.78 0.13
C LEU A 24 6.29 2.00 1.30
N ARG A 25 6.70 1.68 2.54
CA ARG A 25 5.89 1.91 3.74
C ARG A 25 5.54 3.39 3.90
N THR A 26 6.53 4.28 3.82
CA THR A 26 6.33 5.72 3.98
C THR A 26 5.44 6.30 2.88
N LEU A 27 5.65 5.86 1.63
CA LEU A 27 4.84 6.30 0.50
C LEU A 27 3.38 5.87 0.68
N ILE A 28 3.11 4.59 0.92
CA ILE A 28 1.74 4.09 1.09
C ILE A 28 1.05 4.76 2.29
N ALA A 29 1.75 4.93 3.41
CA ALA A 29 1.22 5.67 4.57
C ALA A 29 0.81 7.11 4.21
N HIS A 30 1.61 7.81 3.41
CA HIS A 30 1.29 9.16 2.97
C HIS A 30 0.08 9.18 2.03
N LEU A 31 0.02 8.24 1.08
CA LEU A 31 -1.10 8.14 0.15
C LEU A 31 -2.42 7.79 0.86
N ILE A 32 -2.39 6.98 1.93
CA ILE A 32 -3.56 6.74 2.78
C ILE A 32 -4.08 8.06 3.38
N ARG A 33 -3.18 8.94 3.84
CA ARG A 33 -3.57 10.26 4.38
C ARG A 33 -4.20 11.16 3.30
N ILE A 34 -3.71 11.10 2.07
CA ILE A 34 -4.31 11.81 0.92
C ILE A 34 -5.73 11.30 0.66
N VAL A 35 -5.90 9.98 0.59
CA VAL A 35 -7.20 9.33 0.36
C VAL A 35 -8.20 9.64 1.48
N ARG A 36 -7.75 9.72 2.74
CA ARG A 36 -8.61 10.09 3.87
C ARG A 36 -9.20 11.50 3.76
N LYS A 37 -8.63 12.38 2.93
CA LYS A 37 -9.13 13.73 2.63
C LYS A 37 -9.80 13.82 1.24
N SER A 38 -10.28 12.70 0.72
CA SER A 38 -10.87 12.62 -0.63
C SER A 38 -12.17 13.40 -0.79
N ASP A 39 -12.85 13.73 0.30
CA ASP A 39 -13.97 14.67 0.33
C ASP A 39 -13.58 16.07 -0.13
N ILE A 40 -12.35 16.51 0.16
CA ILE A 40 -11.78 17.80 -0.24
C ILE A 40 -10.99 17.69 -1.54
N ASN A 41 -9.94 16.86 -1.55
CA ASN A 41 -8.97 16.79 -2.66
C ASN A 41 -9.41 15.91 -3.85
N LYS A 42 -10.55 15.19 -3.70
CA LYS A 42 -11.14 14.31 -4.71
C LYS A 42 -10.28 13.10 -5.14
N MET A 43 -9.19 12.83 -4.42
CA MET A 43 -8.30 11.69 -4.69
C MET A 43 -8.76 10.44 -3.92
N THR A 44 -9.62 9.64 -4.54
CA THR A 44 -10.01 8.33 -4.00
C THR A 44 -8.89 7.28 -4.15
N ILE A 45 -9.02 6.13 -3.47
CA ILE A 45 -8.10 4.97 -3.65
C ILE A 45 -7.95 4.62 -5.13
N ARG A 46 -9.04 4.68 -5.90
CA ARG A 46 -9.03 4.40 -7.35
C ARG A 46 -8.18 5.43 -8.10
N ASN A 47 -8.37 6.72 -7.84
CA ASN A 47 -7.64 7.78 -8.55
C ASN A 47 -6.15 7.74 -8.24
N VAL A 48 -5.79 7.54 -6.96
CA VAL A 48 -4.39 7.37 -6.55
C VAL A 48 -3.80 6.10 -7.16
N GLY A 49 -4.56 5.00 -7.18
CA GLY A 49 -4.16 3.74 -7.80
C GLY A 49 -3.86 3.87 -9.30
N ILE A 50 -4.67 4.62 -10.06
CA ILE A 50 -4.45 4.87 -11.49
C ILE A 50 -3.10 5.55 -11.74
N VAL A 51 -2.70 6.49 -10.87
CA VAL A 51 -1.44 7.23 -11.00
C VAL A 51 -0.25 6.39 -10.54
N PHE A 52 -0.32 5.80 -9.34
CA PHE A 52 0.85 5.18 -8.72
C PHE A 52 1.09 3.71 -9.10
N SER A 53 0.06 2.97 -9.53
CA SER A 53 0.23 1.59 -10.00
C SER A 53 1.25 1.49 -11.15
N PRO A 54 1.15 2.28 -12.25
CA PRO A 54 2.17 2.25 -13.31
C PRO A 54 3.50 2.83 -12.86
N THR A 55 3.52 3.89 -12.03
CA THR A 55 4.77 4.50 -11.53
C THR A 55 5.62 3.53 -10.71
N LEU A 56 4.98 2.68 -9.91
CA LEU A 56 5.67 1.67 -9.08
C LEU A 56 5.81 0.32 -9.79
N ASN A 57 5.24 0.17 -10.99
CA ASN A 57 5.12 -1.10 -11.71
C ASN A 57 4.44 -2.20 -10.85
N ILE A 58 3.35 -1.84 -10.15
CA ILE A 58 2.59 -2.72 -9.26
C ILE A 58 1.16 -2.81 -9.77
N PRO A 59 0.56 -4.01 -9.91
CA PRO A 59 -0.83 -4.13 -10.33
C PRO A 59 -1.79 -3.41 -9.37
N ALA A 60 -2.80 -2.71 -9.92
CA ALA A 60 -3.72 -1.90 -9.13
C ALA A 60 -4.44 -2.68 -8.01
N GLY A 61 -4.71 -3.98 -8.21
CA GLY A 61 -5.28 -4.85 -7.18
C GLY A 61 -4.34 -5.06 -5.98
N VAL A 62 -3.04 -5.19 -6.23
CA VAL A 62 -2.01 -5.30 -5.18
C VAL A 62 -1.84 -3.96 -4.48
N PHE A 63 -1.83 -2.87 -5.24
CA PHE A 63 -1.76 -1.52 -4.69
C PHE A 63 -2.93 -1.20 -3.75
N ALA A 64 -4.15 -1.58 -4.14
CA ALA A 64 -5.32 -1.45 -3.29
C ALA A 64 -5.21 -2.29 -2.00
N LEU A 65 -4.58 -3.48 -2.06
CA LEU A 65 -4.32 -4.29 -0.88
C LEU A 65 -3.31 -3.63 0.06
N PHE A 66 -2.24 -3.01 -0.45
CA PHE A 66 -1.29 -2.24 0.37
C PHE A 66 -1.99 -1.16 1.18
N MET A 67 -2.94 -0.45 0.59
CA MET A 67 -3.69 0.61 1.29
C MET A 67 -4.72 0.04 2.26
N ALA A 68 -5.44 -1.01 1.87
CA ALA A 68 -6.54 -1.55 2.66
C ALA A 68 -6.08 -2.42 3.84
N GLN A 69 -4.86 -2.97 3.79
CA GLN A 69 -4.30 -3.88 4.80
C GLN A 69 -2.91 -3.41 5.25
N PHE A 70 -2.75 -2.08 5.30
CA PHE A 70 -1.47 -1.42 5.54
C PHE A 70 -0.78 -1.94 6.79
N ASP A 71 -1.48 -1.96 7.92
CA ASP A 71 -0.88 -2.28 9.22
C ASP A 71 -0.34 -3.72 9.27
N TYR A 72 -1.07 -4.66 8.69
CA TYR A 72 -0.65 -6.06 8.57
C TYR A 72 0.50 -6.24 7.57
N ILE A 73 0.38 -5.70 6.35
CA ILE A 73 1.38 -5.93 5.28
C ILE A 73 2.73 -5.28 5.63
N PHE A 74 2.68 -4.10 6.27
CA PHE A 74 3.88 -3.36 6.62
C PHE A 74 4.31 -3.58 8.07
N PHE A 75 3.68 -4.45 8.87
CA PHE A 75 4.06 -4.69 10.26
C PHE A 75 4.08 -3.38 11.09
N VAL A 76 2.98 -2.64 11.09
CA VAL A 76 2.83 -1.38 11.84
C VAL A 76 2.41 -1.63 13.29
N ASP A 77 1.63 -2.68 13.54
CA ASP A 77 1.10 -3.05 14.86
C ASP A 77 2.00 -4.01 15.64
N ALA A 78 3.30 -4.10 15.31
CA ALA A 78 4.25 -5.02 15.93
C ALA A 78 5.04 -4.41 17.11
N ASP A 79 4.61 -3.23 17.59
CA ASP A 79 5.11 -2.59 18.82
C ASP A 79 4.13 -2.81 19.99
#